data_AF-A0A2H5VY51-F1
#
_entry.id   AF-A0A2H5VY51-F1
#
_cell.length_a   1.000
_cell.length_b   1.000
_cell.length_c   1.000
_cell.angle_alpha   90.00
_cell.angle_beta   90.00
_cell.angle_gamma   90.00
#
_symmetry.space_group_name_H-M   'P 1'
#
loop_
_entity.id
_entity.type
_entity.pdbx_description
1 polymer ?
#
loop_
_entity_poly.entity_id
_entity_poly.type
_entity_poly.pdbx_seq_one_letter_code
_entity_poly.pdbx_strand_id
1 'polypeptide(L)'
;MPIYPGAIALVGRQTATQLTMTFTTEDGLPHVLAFYRERLRREGWAVREQEALEGAPILDGRKGSRTCRVELTEDHARTYITVVLSLQPGVVKE
;
A
#
# COMPACT_ATOMS: atom_id res chain seq x y z
N MET A 1 -6.10 5.44 4.78
CA MET A 1 -4.97 4.61 4.33
C MET A 1 -3.87 4.86 5.35
N PRO A 2 -3.55 3.84 6.16
CA PRO A 2 -2.66 3.98 7.30
C PRO A 2 -1.22 4.21 6.83
N ILE A 3 -0.44 5.00 7.56
CA ILE A 3 1.01 5.06 7.38
C ILE A 3 1.64 4.14 8.43
N TYR A 4 2.62 3.34 8.03
CA TYR A 4 3.31 2.44 8.94
C TYR A 4 4.08 3.24 10.02
N PRO A 5 3.89 2.96 11.32
CA PRO A 5 4.57 3.70 12.38
C PRO A 5 6.08 3.57 12.28
N GLY A 6 6.80 4.69 12.42
CA GLY A 6 8.26 4.70 12.31
C GLY A 6 8.79 4.65 10.87
N ALA A 7 7.93 4.56 9.86
CA ALA A 7 8.38 4.61 8.47
C ALA A 7 8.85 6.02 8.08
N ILE A 8 9.96 6.07 7.34
CA ILE A 8 10.56 7.29 6.82
C ILE A 8 10.09 7.49 5.38
N ALA A 9 9.53 8.66 5.06
CA ALA A 9 9.14 9.00 3.70
C ALA A 9 10.38 9.23 2.82
N LEU A 10 10.46 8.53 1.68
CA LEU A 10 11.55 8.66 0.72
C LEU A 10 11.17 9.56 -0.44
N VAL A 11 10.03 9.26 -1.08
CA VAL A 11 9.55 10.01 -2.24
C VAL A 11 8.03 10.09 -2.25
N GLY A 12 7.51 11.21 -2.75
CA GLY A 12 6.10 11.39 -3.01
C GLY A 12 5.91 11.96 -4.41
N ARG A 13 4.98 11.38 -5.17
CA ARG A 13 4.57 11.89 -6.47
C ARG A 13 3.05 11.92 -6.52
N GLN A 14 2.50 13.08 -6.86
CA GLN A 14 1.09 13.24 -7.11
C GLN A 14 0.87 13.59 -8.58
N THR A 15 -0.12 12.94 -9.20
CA THR A 15 -0.64 13.31 -10.51
C THR A 15 -2.11 13.69 -10.38
N ALA A 16 -2.76 14.05 -11.49
CA ALA A 16 -4.20 14.32 -11.52
C ALA A 16 -5.06 13.10 -11.12
N THR A 17 -4.52 11.88 -11.22
CA THR A 17 -5.28 10.64 -11.06
C THR A 17 -4.83 9.75 -9.91
N GLN A 18 -3.60 9.93 -9.44
CA GLN A 18 -3.01 9.08 -8.40
C GLN A 18 -2.07 9.85 -7.48
N LEU A 19 -1.96 9.36 -6.25
CA LEU A 19 -0.92 9.73 -5.30
C LEU A 19 -0.07 8.48 -5.04
N THR A 20 1.23 8.58 -5.32
CA THR A 20 2.21 7.55 -5.01
C THR A 20 3.14 8.05 -3.91
N MET A 21 3.32 7.26 -2.86
CA MET A 21 4.25 7.55 -1.76
C MET A 21 5.10 6.32 -1.49
N THR A 22 6.41 6.51 -1.39
CA THR A 22 7.34 5.45 -1.00
C THR A 22 7.92 5.77 0.37
N PHE A 23 7.89 4.79 1.26
CA PHE A 23 8.46 4.84 2.59
C PHE A 23 9.47 3.71 2.78
N THR A 24 10.28 3.80 3.83
CA THR A 24 11.15 2.71 4.29
C THR A 24 11.05 2.55 5.80
N THR A 25 11.24 1.32 6.28
CA THR A 25 11.35 0.98 7.70
C THR A 25 12.42 -0.10 7.89
N GLU A 26 12.98 -0.19 9.10
CA GLU A 26 13.91 -1.26 9.50
C GLU A 26 13.16 -2.51 9.97
N ASP A 27 11.84 -2.43 10.13
CA ASP A 27 11.01 -3.59 10.42
C ASP A 27 10.94 -4.54 9.23
N GLY A 28 10.94 -5.84 9.50
CA GLY A 28 10.89 -6.88 8.48
C GLY A 28 9.55 -6.94 7.74
N LEU A 29 9.61 -7.37 6.48
CA LEU A 29 8.47 -7.37 5.56
C LEU A 29 7.22 -8.11 6.10
N PRO A 30 7.31 -9.28 6.75
CA PRO A 30 6.14 -9.96 7.32
C PRO A 30 5.39 -9.12 8.35
N HIS A 31 6.10 -8.31 9.14
CA HIS A 31 5.50 -7.46 10.17
C HIS A 31 4.76 -6.27 9.53
N VAL A 32 5.39 -5.64 8.54
CA VAL A 32 4.80 -4.54 7.77
C VAL A 32 3.55 -5.01 6.99
N LEU A 33 3.62 -6.19 6.37
CA LEU A 33 2.50 -6.79 5.65
C LEU A 33 1.30 -7.04 6.57
N ALA A 34 1.54 -7.64 7.74
CA ALA A 34 0.50 -7.89 8.74
C ALA A 34 -0.17 -6.59 9.19
N PHE A 35 0.63 -5.55 9.48
CA PHE A 35 0.10 -4.23 9.84
C PHE A 35 -0.87 -3.69 8.79
N TYR A 36 -0.46 -3.66 7.52
CA TYR A 36 -1.29 -3.10 6.46
C TYR A 36 -2.56 -3.93 6.23
N ARG A 37 -2.44 -5.25 6.24
CA ARG A 37 -3.58 -6.17 6.11
C ARG A 37 -4.64 -5.92 7.18
N GLU A 38 -4.23 -5.80 8.45
CA GLU A 38 -5.14 -5.58 9.57
C GLU A 38 -5.71 -4.16 9.60
N ARG A 39 -4.85 -3.14 9.44
CA ARG A 39 -5.28 -1.74 9.53
C ARG A 39 -6.20 -1.34 8.39
N LEU A 40 -5.92 -1.77 7.16
CA LEU A 40 -6.82 -1.51 6.03
C LEU A 40 -8.20 -2.15 6.28
N ARG A 41 -8.26 -3.41 6.72
CA ARG A 41 -9.54 -4.06 7.05
C ARG A 41 -10.27 -3.33 8.18
N ARG A 42 -9.57 -2.95 9.25
CA ARG A 42 -10.15 -2.20 10.38
C ARG A 42 -10.67 -0.82 9.98
N GLU A 43 -10.03 -0.18 9.00
CA GLU A 43 -10.49 1.09 8.41
C GLU A 43 -11.65 0.90 7.40
N GLY A 44 -12.15 -0.32 7.19
CA GLY A 44 -13.27 -0.61 6.30
C GLY A 44 -12.88 -0.72 4.83
N TRP A 45 -11.63 -1.07 4.53
CA TRP A 45 -11.20 -1.43 3.17
C TRP A 45 -11.44 -2.92 2.93
N ALA A 46 -11.98 -3.25 1.77
CA ALA A 46 -11.93 -4.61 1.25
C ALA A 46 -10.52 -4.85 0.70
N VAL A 47 -9.76 -5.76 1.32
CA VAL A 47 -8.35 -6.02 0.97
C VAL A 47 -8.23 -7.35 0.26
N ARG A 48 -7.58 -7.35 -0.90
CA ARG A 48 -7.13 -8.54 -1.62
C ARG A 48 -5.61 -8.56 -1.59
N GLU A 49 -5.06 -9.73 -1.28
CA GLU A 49 -3.63 -9.95 -1.28
C GLU A 49 -3.24 -10.72 -2.53
N GLN A 50 -2.17 -10.28 -3.15
CA GLN A 50 -1.62 -10.80 -4.38
C GLN A 50 -0.10 -10.82 -4.26
N GLU A 51 0.55 -11.55 -5.15
CA GLU A 51 2.00 -11.63 -5.23
C GLU A 51 2.43 -11.08 -6.59
N ALA A 52 3.43 -10.20 -6.61
CA ALA A 52 4.03 -9.71 -7.83
C ALA A 52 4.82 -10.84 -8.54
N LEU A 53 5.22 -10.60 -9.79
CA LEU A 53 6.05 -11.56 -10.55
C LEU A 53 7.39 -11.88 -9.87
N GLU A 54 7.87 -11.01 -8.99
CA GLU A 54 9.13 -11.17 -8.25
C GLU A 54 8.95 -11.66 -6.80
N GLY A 55 7.74 -12.14 -6.44
CA GLY A 55 7.45 -12.64 -5.09
C GLY A 55 7.12 -11.55 -4.06
N ALA A 56 7.13 -10.28 -4.47
CA ALA A 56 6.80 -9.16 -3.60
C ALA A 56 5.29 -9.13 -3.29
N PRO A 57 4.87 -9.08 -2.02
CA PRO A 57 3.46 -9.05 -1.69
C PRO A 57 2.83 -7.69 -2.01
N ILE A 58 1.63 -7.76 -2.58
CA ILE A 58 0.80 -6.62 -2.96
C ILE A 58 -0.55 -6.73 -2.24
N LEU A 59 -0.95 -5.67 -1.55
CA LEU A 59 -2.29 -5.50 -1.00
C LEU A 59 -3.07 -4.48 -1.82
N ASP A 60 -4.09 -4.97 -2.53
CA ASP A 60 -5.06 -4.13 -3.22
C ASP A 60 -6.29 -3.90 -2.33
N GLY A 61 -6.49 -2.65 -1.93
CA GLY A 61 -7.60 -2.21 -1.09
C GLY A 61 -8.66 -1.45 -1.89
N ARG A 62 -9.93 -1.67 -1.56
CA ARG A 62 -11.06 -0.90 -2.10
C ARG A 62 -11.97 -0.39 -0.99
N LYS A 63 -12.35 0.89 -1.06
CA LYS A 63 -13.33 1.50 -0.14
C LYS A 63 -14.24 2.45 -0.92
N GLY A 64 -15.44 1.95 -1.27
CA GLY A 64 -16.33 2.64 -2.21
C GLY A 64 -15.67 2.81 -3.58
N SER A 65 -15.62 4.05 -4.07
CA SER A 65 -14.97 4.42 -5.33
C SER A 65 -13.45 4.57 -5.22
N ARG A 66 -12.87 4.54 -4.01
CA ARG A 66 -11.42 4.68 -3.80
C ARG A 66 -10.74 3.32 -3.88
N THR A 67 -9.59 3.29 -4.56
CA THR A 67 -8.69 2.14 -4.59
C THR A 67 -7.33 2.54 -4.02
N CYS A 68 -6.69 1.61 -3.33
CA CYS A 68 -5.31 1.73 -2.89
C CYS A 68 -4.55 0.45 -3.24
N ARG A 69 -3.27 0.59 -3.52
CA ARG A 69 -2.33 -0.52 -3.64
C ARG A 69 -1.19 -0.27 -2.66
N VAL A 70 -0.82 -1.29 -1.91
CA VAL A 70 0.39 -1.29 -1.07
C VAL A 70 1.27 -2.41 -1.59
N GLU A 71 2.44 -2.05 -2.07
CA GLU A 71 3.46 -2.98 -2.52
C GLU A 71 4.61 -2.93 -1.52
N LEU A 72 5.07 -4.11 -1.10
CA LEU A 72 6.14 -4.25 -0.13
C LEU A 72 7.29 -5.01 -0.76
N THR A 73 8.48 -4.45 -0.66
CA THR A 73 9.72 -5.13 -1.06
C THR A 73 10.69 -5.09 0.11
N GLU A 74 11.56 -6.09 0.20
CA GLU A 74 12.60 -6.17 1.22
C GLU A 74 13.95 -6.15 0.53
N ASP A 75 14.83 -5.25 0.97
CA ASP A 75 16.21 -5.16 0.49
C ASP A 75 17.14 -4.87 1.66
N HIS A 76 18.21 -5.65 1.78
CA HIS A 76 19.27 -5.50 2.79
C HIS A 76 18.79 -5.08 4.20
N ALA A 77 17.82 -5.80 4.76
CA ALA A 77 17.22 -5.58 6.08
C ALA A 77 16.35 -4.31 6.24
N ARG A 78 15.89 -3.75 5.12
CA ARG A 78 14.89 -2.68 5.12
C ARG A 78 13.68 -3.12 4.30
N THR A 79 12.51 -2.80 4.82
CA THR A 79 11.28 -2.93 4.05
C THR A 79 10.98 -1.60 3.37
N TYR A 80 10.77 -1.64 2.07
CA TYR A 80 10.29 -0.53 1.27
C TYR A 80 8.80 -0.68 1.04
N ILE A 81 8.06 0.40 1.25
CA ILE A 81 6.61 0.43 1.20
C ILE A 81 6.20 1.40 0.12
N THR A 82 5.68 0.91 -0.99
CA THR A 82 5.11 1.76 -2.04
C THR A 82 3.60 1.75 -1.94
N VAL A 83 3.04 2.93 -1.70
CA VAL A 83 1.60 3.17 -1.61
C VAL A 83 1.15 3.90 -2.86
N VAL A 84 0.16 3.37 -3.54
CA VAL A 84 -0.53 4.04 -4.63
C VAL A 84 -2.00 4.22 -4.26
N LEU A 85 -2.48 5.46 -4.29
CA LEU A 85 -3.87 5.82 -4.03
C LEU A 85 -4.48 6.39 -5.30
N SER A 86 -5.60 5.81 -5.76
CA SER A 86 -6.37 6.42 -6.85
C SER A 86 -7.13 7.62 -6.31
N LEU A 87 -6.95 8.77 -6.97
CA LEU A 87 -7.66 10.01 -6.68
C LEU A 87 -8.91 10.16 -7.56
N GLN A 88 -9.02 9.37 -8.64
CA GLN A 88 -10.25 9.30 -9.41
C GLN A 88 -11.31 8.47 -8.68
N PRO A 89 -12.59 8.90 -8.67
CA PRO A 89 -13.68 8.02 -8.29
C PRO A 89 -13.71 6.87 -9.29
N GLY A 90 -13.49 5.65 -8.82
CA GLY A 90 -13.52 4.46 -9.65
C GLY A 90 -14.81 4.43 -10.46
N VAL A 91 -14.66 4.46 -11.78
CA VAL A 91 -15.78 4.28 -12.72
C VAL A 91 -16.36 2.90 -12.43
N VAL A 92 -17.52 2.88 -11.78
CA VAL A 92 -18.36 1.69 -11.73
C VAL A 92 -18.89 1.54 -13.15
N LYS A 93 -18.33 0.60 -13.92
CA LYS A 93 -19.06 0.09 -15.08
C LYS A 93 -20.13 -0.83 -14.51
N GLU A 94 -21.38 -0.35 -14.58
CA GLU A 94 -22.60 -1.18 -14.45
C GLU A 94 -22.64 -2.25 -15.54
#